data_AF-A0A1J5P4K2-F1
#
_entry.id   AF-A0A1J5P4K2-F1
#
_cell.length_a   1.000
_cell.length_b   1.000
_cell.length_c   1.000
_cell.angle_alpha   90.00
_cell.angle_beta   90.00
_cell.angle_gamma   90.00
#
_symmetry.space_group_name_H-M   'P 1'
#
loop_
_entity.id
_entity.type
_entity.pdbx_description
1 polymer ?
#
loop_
_entity_poly.entity_id
_entity_poly.type
_entity_poly.pdbx_seq_one_letter_code
_entity_poly.pdbx_strand_id
1 'polypeptide(L)'
;MIRSGNGFWLAIPLPAAGKAMGGKRITPGMWEQKTGLRLRFVYRSRGPSLLVADAVRLNTRGQAAVSKSKAGKGQVTAPIFLLVRQVKLPKRLDLARDAERAQAAIPSSIVRNWVEDHL
;
A
#
# COMPACT_ATOMS: atom_id res chain seq x y z
N MET A 1 -8.00 -13.25 2.84
CA MET A 1 -7.02 -12.82 3.85
C MET A 1 -5.97 -11.99 3.13
N ILE A 2 -5.70 -10.75 3.54
CA ILE A 2 -4.66 -9.94 2.88
C ILE A 2 -3.38 -10.09 3.73
N ARG A 3 -2.49 -10.96 3.27
CA ARG A 3 -1.15 -11.15 3.84
C ARG A 3 -0.16 -10.33 3.03
N SER A 4 0.83 -9.70 3.68
CA SER A 4 2.07 -9.34 2.99
C SER A 4 2.91 -10.61 2.90
N GLY A 5 3.57 -10.86 1.77
CA GLY A 5 4.32 -12.10 1.56
C GLY A 5 5.48 -12.31 2.56
N ASN A 6 6.07 -11.22 3.08
CA ASN A 6 7.43 -11.28 3.64
C ASN A 6 7.64 -10.54 5.00
N GLY A 7 6.63 -10.15 5.79
CA GLY A 7 6.93 -9.56 7.11
C GLY A 7 5.80 -8.89 7.91
N PHE A 8 6.18 -8.38 9.09
CA PHE A 8 5.36 -7.69 10.12
C PHE A 8 4.94 -6.25 9.75
N TRP A 9 5.62 -5.64 8.78
CA TRP A 9 5.43 -4.26 8.37
C TRP A 9 4.84 -4.17 6.96
N LEU A 10 3.87 -3.29 6.78
CA LEU A 10 3.40 -2.88 5.45
C LEU A 10 4.16 -1.61 5.04
N ALA A 11 4.91 -1.72 3.94
CA ALA A 11 5.57 -0.58 3.32
C ALA A 11 4.60 0.16 2.37
N ILE A 12 4.29 1.40 2.71
CA ILE A 12 3.47 2.30 1.89
C ILE A 12 4.42 3.26 1.16
N PRO A 13 4.46 3.24 -0.19
CA PRO A 13 5.33 4.14 -0.94
C PRO A 13 4.86 5.58 -0.78
N LEU A 14 5.82 6.48 -0.52
CA LEU A 14 5.63 7.93 -0.57
C LEU A 14 5.89 8.44 -2.00
N PRO A 15 5.49 9.68 -2.35
CA PRO A 15 5.71 10.23 -3.68
C PRO A 15 7.17 10.11 -4.17
N ALA A 16 8.12 10.25 -3.25
CA ALA A 16 9.55 10.11 -3.51
C ALA A 16 9.96 8.73 -4.05
N ALA A 17 9.22 7.65 -3.74
CA ALA A 17 9.53 6.31 -4.21
C ALA A 17 9.30 6.13 -5.72
N GLY A 18 8.37 6.90 -6.30
CA GLY A 18 7.94 6.72 -7.68
C GLY A 18 7.27 5.36 -7.94
N LYS A 19 7.29 4.92 -9.19
CA LYS A 19 6.66 3.67 -9.64
C LYS A 19 7.70 2.58 -9.95
N ALA A 20 7.26 1.32 -9.82
CA ALA A 20 8.03 0.18 -10.26
C ALA A 20 8.06 0.08 -11.80
N MET A 21 8.86 -0.84 -12.32
CA MET A 21 8.82 -1.21 -13.73
C MET A 21 7.42 -1.73 -14.09
N GLY A 22 6.89 -1.32 -15.25
CA GLY A 22 5.53 -1.66 -15.69
C GLY A 22 4.41 -0.98 -14.89
N GLY A 23 4.70 0.11 -14.18
CA GLY A 23 3.68 0.93 -13.49
C GLY A 23 3.10 0.31 -12.21
N LYS A 24 3.58 -0.87 -11.81
CA LYS A 24 3.16 -1.55 -10.59
C LYS A 24 3.55 -0.77 -9.33
N ARG A 25 2.91 -1.11 -8.20
CA ARG A 25 3.30 -0.60 -6.88
C ARG A 25 4.73 -1.01 -6.56
N ILE A 26 5.58 -0.03 -6.24
CA ILE A 26 6.97 -0.28 -5.87
C ILE A 26 7.08 -0.82 -4.44
N THR A 27 7.95 -1.81 -4.25
CA THR A 27 8.29 -2.35 -2.93
C THR A 27 9.68 -1.86 -2.52
N PRO A 28 10.05 -1.90 -1.22
CA PRO A 28 11.38 -1.52 -0.77
C PRO A 28 12.50 -2.22 -1.53
N GLY A 29 12.46 -3.56 -1.64
CA GLY A 29 13.49 -4.31 -2.36
C GLY A 29 13.57 -3.97 -3.84
N MET A 30 12.44 -3.72 -4.51
CA MET A 30 12.44 -3.25 -5.90
C MET A 30 13.06 -1.86 -6.04
N TRP A 31 12.83 -0.97 -5.08
CA TRP A 31 13.41 0.37 -5.08
C TRP A 31 14.92 0.32 -4.89
N GLU A 32 15.41 -0.49 -3.94
CA GLU A 32 16.84 -0.70 -3.71
C GLU A 32 17.51 -1.33 -4.94
N GLN A 33 16.89 -2.36 -5.54
CA GLN A 33 17.42 -2.97 -6.77
C GLN A 33 17.45 -1.99 -7.95
N LYS A 34 16.42 -1.15 -8.08
CA LYS A 34 16.32 -0.16 -9.17
C LYS A 34 17.32 0.98 -9.04
N THR A 35 17.60 1.42 -7.81
CA THR A 35 18.46 2.58 -7.55
C THR A 35 19.90 2.21 -7.17
N GLY A 36 20.14 0.98 -6.72
CA GLY A 36 21.42 0.56 -6.15
C GLY A 36 21.71 1.16 -4.77
N LEU A 37 20.77 1.91 -4.18
CA LEU A 37 20.91 2.51 -2.86
C LEU A 37 20.17 1.67 -1.82
N ARG A 38 20.76 1.53 -0.63
CA ARG A 38 20.10 0.87 0.50
C ARG A 38 19.22 1.84 1.27
N LEU A 39 18.05 1.35 1.66
CA LEU A 39 17.13 2.08 2.51
C LEU A 39 17.55 1.92 3.98
N ARG A 40 17.58 3.04 4.70
CA ARG A 40 17.82 3.08 6.13
C ARG A 40 16.50 3.10 6.88
N PHE A 41 16.37 2.23 7.88
CA PHE A 41 15.24 2.24 8.79
C PHE A 41 15.38 3.38 9.81
N VAL A 42 14.33 4.16 9.97
CA VAL A 42 14.26 5.23 10.97
C VAL A 42 13.03 5.00 11.84
N TYR A 43 13.29 4.66 13.10
CA TYR A 43 12.25 4.58 14.12
C TYR A 43 11.74 5.98 14.49
N ARG A 44 10.43 6.07 14.70
CA ARG A 44 9.78 7.29 15.19
C ARG A 44 8.90 6.93 16.38
N SER A 45 9.14 7.57 17.52
CA SER A 45 8.36 7.36 18.74
C SER A 45 6.92 7.87 18.61
N ARG A 46 6.71 8.95 17.85
CA ARG A 46 5.40 9.53 17.54
C ARG A 46 5.11 9.41 16.05
N GLY A 47 4.50 8.28 15.67
CA GLY A 47 4.03 7.99 14.31
C GLY A 47 4.68 6.76 13.68
N PRO A 48 4.32 6.44 12.43
CA PRO A 48 4.85 5.26 11.76
C PRO A 48 6.34 5.41 11.45
N SER A 49 7.06 4.29 11.47
CA SER A 49 8.49 4.25 11.14
C SER A 49 8.72 4.47 9.65
N LEU A 50 9.94 4.81 9.24
CA LEU A 50 10.25 5.18 7.86
C LEU A 50 11.35 4.29 7.28
N LEU A 51 11.30 4.10 5.96
CA LEU A 51 12.46 3.74 5.16
C LEU A 51 12.89 4.96 4.38
N VAL A 52 14.13 5.35 4.59
CA VAL A 52 14.72 6.60 4.10
C VAL A 52 15.90 6.29 3.19
N ALA A 53 16.06 7.05 2.12
CA ALA A 53 17.26 7.00 1.30
C ALA A 53 18.12 8.24 1.59
N ASP A 54 19.38 7.99 1.92
CA ASP A 54 20.39 9.03 2.09
C ASP A 54 21.08 9.33 0.76
N ALA A 55 21.72 10.50 0.66
CA ALA A 55 22.53 10.90 -0.50
C ALA A 55 21.77 10.89 -1.86
N VAL A 56 20.44 11.05 -1.85
CA VAL A 56 19.62 11.12 -3.07
C VAL A 56 19.44 12.55 -3.55
N ARG A 57 18.97 12.73 -4.78
CA ARG A 57 18.44 14.01 -5.27
C ARG A 57 16.97 13.85 -5.60
N LEU A 58 16.19 14.92 -5.51
CA LEU A 58 14.82 14.94 -6.02
C LEU A 58 14.83 15.37 -7.49
N ASN A 59 14.05 14.67 -8.31
CA ASN A 59 13.81 15.10 -9.69
C ASN A 59 12.64 16.09 -9.76
N THR A 60 12.35 16.63 -10.95
CA THR A 60 11.23 17.56 -11.20
C THR A 60 9.86 16.97 -10.87
N ARG A 61 9.74 15.64 -10.79
CA ARG A 61 8.52 14.92 -10.37
C ARG A 61 8.49 14.63 -8.86
N GLY A 62 9.43 15.17 -8.09
CA GLY A 62 9.55 14.94 -6.65
C GLY A 62 10.02 13.53 -6.26
N GLN A 63 10.54 12.75 -7.21
CA GLN A 63 11.02 11.38 -6.95
C GLN A 63 12.50 11.36 -6.59
N ALA A 64 12.86 10.53 -5.62
CA ALA A 64 14.23 10.28 -5.25
C ALA A 64 14.95 9.52 -6.36
N ALA A 65 16.07 10.08 -6.79
CA ALA A 65 16.98 9.49 -7.75
C ALA A 65 18.40 9.51 -7.18
N VAL A 66 19.23 8.62 -7.68
CA VAL A 66 20.65 8.57 -7.30
C VAL A 66 21.31 9.92 -7.64
N SER A 67 22.02 10.48 -6.65
CA SER A 67 22.87 11.63 -6.88
C SER A 67 24.21 11.19 -7.46
N LYS A 68 24.70 11.91 -8.47
CA LYS A 68 26.05 11.68 -9.05
C LYS A 68 27.12 12.57 -8.41
N SER A 69 26.74 13.45 -7.49
CA SER A 69 27.66 14.37 -6.83
C SER A 69 28.55 13.62 -5.85
N LYS A 70 29.87 13.66 -6.05
CA LYS A 70 30.85 13.11 -5.09
C LYS A 70 30.98 13.97 -3.83
N ALA A 71 30.84 15.29 -3.98
CA ALA A 71 31.00 16.26 -2.89
C ALA A 71 29.70 16.53 -2.10
N GLY A 72 28.65 15.75 -2.30
CA GLY A 72 27.38 15.93 -1.58
C GLY A 72 26.50 17.10 -2.04
N LYS A 73 26.99 17.97 -2.95
CA LYS A 73 26.21 19.11 -3.45
C LYS A 73 24.87 18.67 -4.03
N GLY A 74 23.77 19.20 -3.49
CA GLY A 74 22.39 18.90 -3.90
C GLY A 74 21.87 17.53 -3.48
N GLN A 75 22.57 16.82 -2.59
CA GLN A 75 22.06 15.61 -1.97
C GLN A 75 21.09 15.95 -0.82
N VAL A 76 20.09 15.11 -0.66
CA VAL A 76 19.08 15.18 0.40
C VAL A 76 18.83 13.80 0.95
N THR A 77 18.25 13.77 2.15
CA THR A 77 17.72 12.57 2.78
C THR A 77 16.21 12.56 2.55
N ALA A 78 15.71 11.57 1.80
CA ALA A 78 14.30 11.53 1.43
C ALA A 78 13.59 10.31 2.04
N PRO A 79 12.44 10.49 2.70
CA PRO A 79 11.62 9.37 3.12
C PRO A 79 10.98 8.71 1.89
N ILE A 80 11.20 7.41 1.72
CA ILE A 80 10.75 6.65 0.55
C ILE A 80 9.52 5.82 0.89
N PHE A 81 9.49 5.17 2.05
CA PHE A 81 8.34 4.42 2.51
C PHE A 81 7.94 4.78 3.94
N LEU A 82 6.64 4.76 4.18
CA LEU A 82 6.04 4.72 5.50
C LEU A 82 5.82 3.26 5.90
N LEU A 83 6.36 2.84 7.04
CA LEU A 83 6.18 1.51 7.60
C LEU A 83 5.09 1.54 8.65
N VAL A 84 3.97 0.90 8.34
CA VAL A 84 2.86 0.71 9.27
C VAL A 84 2.82 -0.73 9.73
N ARG A 85 2.51 -0.93 11.01
CA ARG A 85 2.42 -2.25 11.64
C ARG A 85 1.24 -3.01 11.00
N GLN A 86 1.49 -4.14 10.37
CA GLN A 86 0.42 -4.91 9.72
C GLN A 86 -0.38 -5.65 10.79
N VAL A 87 -1.67 -5.35 10.90
CA VAL A 87 -2.59 -5.98 11.86
C VAL A 87 -3.62 -6.83 11.14
N LYS A 88 -4.13 -7.86 11.82
CA LYS A 88 -5.23 -8.71 11.32
C LYS A 88 -6.53 -7.91 11.38
N LEU A 89 -6.92 -7.29 10.27
CA LEU A 89 -8.20 -6.57 10.15
C LEU A 89 -9.31 -7.54 9.72
N PRO A 90 -10.49 -7.52 10.36
CA PRO A 90 -11.64 -8.24 9.85
C PRO A 90 -12.00 -7.73 8.44
N LYS A 91 -12.42 -8.63 7.54
CA LYS A 91 -12.90 -8.21 6.22
C LYS A 91 -14.10 -7.28 6.43
N ARG A 92 -14.12 -6.12 5.75
CA ARG A 92 -15.28 -5.21 5.80
C ARG A 92 -16.50 -5.79 5.10
N LEU A 93 -16.29 -6.67 4.11
CA LEU A 93 -17.31 -7.36 3.34
C LEU A 93 -17.35 -8.83 3.74
N ASP A 94 -18.49 -9.28 4.24
CA ASP A 94 -18.76 -10.68 4.59
C ASP A 94 -19.80 -11.25 3.61
N LEU A 95 -19.30 -11.72 2.48
CA LEU A 95 -20.12 -12.26 1.40
C LEU A 95 -20.93 -13.49 1.82
N ALA A 96 -20.45 -14.27 2.80
CA ALA A 96 -21.16 -15.45 3.26
C ALA A 96 -22.41 -15.05 4.03
N ARG A 97 -22.26 -14.12 4.99
CA ARG A 97 -23.39 -13.56 5.74
C ARG A 97 -24.40 -12.87 4.81
N ASP A 98 -23.91 -12.08 3.86
CA ASP A 98 -24.79 -11.34 2.95
C ASP A 98 -25.50 -12.29 1.96
N ALA A 99 -24.85 -13.39 1.53
CA ALA A 99 -25.47 -14.44 0.72
C ALA A 99 -26.53 -15.23 1.50
N GLU A 100 -26.27 -15.60 2.75
CA GLU A 100 -27.26 -16.28 3.61
C GLU A 100 -28.50 -15.41 3.82
N ARG A 101 -28.33 -14.10 4.05
CA ARG A 101 -29.45 -13.16 4.15
C ARG A 101 -30.25 -13.07 2.86
N ALA A 102 -29.56 -12.98 1.72
CA ALA A 102 -30.21 -12.94 0.42
C ALA A 102 -31.01 -14.23 0.17
N GLN A 103 -30.44 -15.40 0.49
CA GLN A 103 -31.10 -16.69 0.35
C GLN A 103 -32.33 -16.81 1.25
N ALA A 104 -32.22 -16.37 2.52
CA ALA A 104 -33.33 -16.37 3.46
C ALA A 104 -34.49 -15.46 3.04
N ALA A 105 -34.21 -14.41 2.25
CA ALA A 105 -35.22 -13.48 1.75
C ALA A 105 -35.95 -13.97 0.48
N ILE A 106 -35.52 -15.07 -0.13
CA ILE A 106 -36.11 -15.61 -1.38
C ILE A 106 -37.60 -15.93 -1.23
N PRO A 107 -38.06 -16.67 -0.20
CA PRO A 107 -39.47 -17.05 -0.10
C PRO A 107 -40.40 -15.84 -0.01
N SER A 108 -40.06 -14.86 0.83
CA SER A 108 -40.84 -13.62 0.95
C SER A 108 -40.83 -12.79 -0.34
N SER A 109 -39.73 -12.81 -1.09
CA SER A 109 -39.62 -12.08 -2.37
C SER A 109 -40.47 -12.72 -3.47
N ILE A 110 -40.53 -14.06 -3.51
CA ILE A 110 -41.41 -14.80 -4.41
C ILE A 110 -42.87 -14.46 -4.13
N VAL A 111 -43.31 -14.55 -2.88
CA VAL A 111 -44.70 -14.25 -2.51
C VAL A 111 -45.08 -12.82 -2.87
N ARG A 112 -44.21 -11.86 -2.59
CA ARG A 112 -44.44 -10.45 -2.91
C ARG A 112 -44.64 -10.21 -4.41
N ASN A 113 -43.74 -10.72 -5.24
CA ASN A 113 -43.79 -10.50 -6.70
C ASN A 113 -44.89 -11.33 -7.37
N TRP A 114 -45.28 -12.47 -6.81
CA TRP A 114 -46.37 -13.28 -7.36
C TRP A 114 -47.74 -12.62 -7.16
N VAL A 115 -47.95 -11.95 -6.02
CA VAL A 115 -49.18 -11.21 -5.71
C VAL A 115 -49.31 -9.93 -6.53
N GLU A 116 -48.20 -9.24 -6.82
CA GLU A 116 -48.19 -8.02 -7.64
C GLU A 116 -48.48 -8.30 -9.13
N ASP A 117 -48.16 -9.49 -9.66
CA ASP A 117 -48.41 -9.88 -11.07
C ASP A 117 -49.86 -10.38 -11.33
N HIS A 118 -50.63 -10.68 -10.28
CA HIS A 118 -51.97 -11.30 -10.37
C HIS A 118 -53.10 -10.39 -9.83
N LEU A 119 -52.86 -9.08 -9.76
CA LEU A 119 -53.83 -8.01 -9.50
C LEU A 119 -53.83 -7.02 -10.67
#